data_AF-K9YST9-F1
#
_entry.id   AF-K9YST9-F1
#
_cell.length_a   1.000
_cell.length_b   1.000
_cell.length_c   1.000
_cell.angle_alpha   90.00
_cell.angle_beta   90.00
_cell.angle_gamma   90.00
#
_symmetry.space_group_name_H-M   'P 1'
#
loop_
_entity.id
_entity.type
_entity.pdbx_description
1 polymer ?
#
loop_
_entity_poly.entity_id
_entity_poly.type
_entity_poly.pdbx_seq_one_letter_code
_entity_poly.pdbx_strand_id
1 'polypeptide(L)'
;MLQSIGLSEIPLPLLLIVLIFLLIPSMIIILMRVLFYQRLKTIERQTESLISEQETKESFDSFIADAEDAYQNSRAENSDQVNPIGIIEGLLNEEKIPLFGVRFNWTEYITQNFPNVILYLGIFGTLIGMGVHLYQTLNNSENGVISDGGLGLGLGFFVGLAGFILGVIIILFNFIFNVTRVKRGIYEKLVIHLESLSSYSLMEE
;
A
#
# COMPACT_ATOMS: atom_id res chain seq x y z
N MET A 1 0.13 -33.89 -13.66
CA MET A 1 0.65 -32.61 -14.18
C MET A 1 1.46 -31.78 -13.16
N LEU A 2 1.42 -32.08 -11.85
CA LEU A 2 2.26 -31.41 -10.83
C LEU A 2 3.66 -32.05 -10.65
N GLN A 3 3.91 -33.20 -11.28
CA GLN A 3 5.17 -33.96 -11.18
C GLN A 3 6.31 -33.39 -12.04
N SER A 4 6.03 -32.54 -13.04
CA SER A 4 7.05 -32.04 -13.98
C SER A 4 7.77 -30.76 -13.54
N ILE A 5 7.46 -30.24 -12.33
CA ILE A 5 7.99 -28.95 -11.85
C ILE A 5 8.96 -29.14 -10.67
N GLY A 6 9.29 -30.38 -10.26
CA GLY A 6 10.20 -30.61 -9.11
C GLY A 6 9.62 -30.21 -7.74
N LEU A 7 8.35 -29.76 -7.70
CA LEU A 7 7.61 -29.47 -6.47
C LEU A 7 7.39 -30.69 -5.57
N SER A 8 7.60 -31.90 -6.09
CA SER A 8 7.48 -33.17 -5.34
C SER A 8 8.56 -33.35 -4.28
N GLU A 9 9.69 -32.65 -4.39
CA GLU A 9 10.83 -32.81 -3.49
C GLU A 9 10.84 -31.73 -2.39
N ILE A 10 10.12 -30.62 -2.57
CA ILE A 10 10.03 -29.57 -1.55
C ILE A 10 9.15 -30.07 -0.38
N PRO A 11 9.67 -30.13 0.86
CA PRO A 11 8.87 -30.55 1.99
C PRO A 11 7.64 -29.66 2.15
N LEU A 12 6.45 -30.27 2.20
CA LEU A 12 5.17 -29.58 2.37
C LEU A 12 5.18 -28.48 3.48
N PRO A 13 5.84 -28.69 4.64
CA PRO A 13 5.93 -27.66 5.67
C PRO A 13 6.66 -26.39 5.21
N LEU A 14 7.70 -26.51 4.39
CA LEU A 14 8.43 -25.35 3.88
C LEU A 14 7.63 -24.58 2.85
N LEU A 15 6.90 -25.29 1.98
CA LEU A 15 5.98 -24.65 1.04
C LEU A 15 4.88 -23.86 1.77
N LEU A 16 4.36 -24.40 2.88
CA LEU A 16 3.40 -23.70 3.73
C LEU A 16 4.00 -22.45 4.38
N ILE A 17 5.24 -22.50 4.86
CA ILE A 17 5.93 -21.32 5.42
C ILE A 17 6.04 -20.22 4.37
N VAL A 18 6.48 -20.55 3.15
CA VAL A 18 6.60 -19.57 2.06
C VAL A 18 5.23 -19.00 1.70
N LEU A 19 4.19 -19.84 1.61
CA LEU A 19 2.83 -19.39 1.35
C LEU A 19 2.34 -18.42 2.43
N ILE A 20 2.51 -18.76 3.70
CA ILE A 20 2.02 -17.96 4.82
C ILE A 20 2.80 -16.64 4.94
N PHE A 21 4.13 -16.66 4.81
CA PHE A 21 4.97 -15.49 5.04
C PHE A 21 5.14 -14.59 3.82
N LEU A 22 4.96 -15.08 2.60
CA LEU A 22 5.07 -14.28 1.38
C LEU A 22 3.70 -13.92 0.81
N LEU A 23 2.82 -14.91 0.63
CA LEU A 23 1.59 -14.74 -0.14
C LEU A 23 0.50 -13.99 0.65
N ILE A 24 0.25 -14.40 1.90
CA ILE A 24 -0.78 -13.74 2.74
C ILE A 24 -0.49 -12.25 2.94
N PRO A 25 0.71 -11.83 3.40
CA PRO A 25 0.95 -10.41 3.61
C PRO A 25 0.99 -9.63 2.28
N SER A 26 1.42 -10.24 1.16
CA SER A 26 1.26 -9.63 -0.18
C SER A 26 -0.19 -9.31 -0.51
N MET A 27 -1.09 -10.26 -0.29
CA MET A 27 -2.52 -10.09 -0.57
C MET A 27 -3.14 -9.00 0.32
N ILE A 28 -2.76 -8.93 1.59
CA ILE A 28 -3.20 -7.86 2.50
C ILE A 28 -2.76 -6.50 1.97
N ILE A 29 -1.50 -6.35 1.54
CA ILE A 29 -0.99 -5.08 1.03
C ILE A 29 -1.67 -4.65 -0.27
N ILE A 30 -1.91 -5.59 -1.18
CA ILE A 30 -2.67 -5.33 -2.41
C ILE A 30 -4.08 -4.85 -2.07
N LEU A 31 -4.77 -5.54 -1.16
CA LEU A 31 -6.12 -5.18 -0.73
C LEU A 31 -6.15 -3.80 -0.08
N MET A 32 -5.20 -3.51 0.83
CA MET A 32 -5.06 -2.18 1.44
C MET A 32 -4.89 -1.11 0.36
N ARG A 33 -4.02 -1.32 -0.63
CA ARG A 33 -3.80 -0.35 -1.73
C ARG A 33 -5.07 -0.07 -2.53
N VAL A 34 -5.84 -1.12 -2.85
CA VAL A 34 -7.08 -0.99 -3.64
C VAL A 34 -8.16 -0.25 -2.85
N LEU A 35 -8.44 -0.67 -1.62
CA LEU A 35 -9.45 -0.03 -0.77
C LEU A 35 -9.12 1.44 -0.54
N PHE A 36 -7.84 1.70 -0.35
CA PHE A 36 -7.35 3.03 -0.09
C PHE A 36 -7.46 3.95 -1.32
N TYR A 37 -7.11 3.45 -2.50
CA TYR A 37 -7.35 4.14 -3.76
C TYR A 37 -8.85 4.43 -3.99
N GLN A 38 -9.73 3.45 -3.71
CA GLN A 38 -11.16 3.64 -3.86
C GLN A 38 -11.70 4.73 -2.93
N ARG A 39 -11.27 4.77 -1.67
CA ARG A 39 -11.67 5.81 -0.71
C ARG A 39 -11.30 7.20 -1.21
N LEU A 40 -10.06 7.41 -1.64
CA LEU A 40 -9.62 8.70 -2.17
C LEU A 40 -10.36 9.10 -3.44
N LYS A 41 -10.66 8.13 -4.30
CA LYS A 41 -11.40 8.40 -5.53
C LYS A 41 -12.84 8.83 -5.27
N THR A 42 -13.45 8.34 -4.19
CA THR A 42 -14.76 8.82 -3.73
C THR A 42 -14.68 10.27 -3.29
N ILE A 43 -13.68 10.62 -2.46
CA ILE A 43 -13.45 12.01 -2.01
C ILE A 43 -13.17 12.93 -3.20
N GLU A 44 -12.33 12.51 -4.15
CA GLU A 44 -12.02 13.27 -5.37
C GLU A 44 -13.28 13.57 -6.18
N ARG A 45 -14.15 12.58 -6.39
CA ARG A 45 -15.40 12.74 -7.14
C ARG A 45 -16.38 13.68 -6.45
N GLN A 46 -16.49 13.59 -5.13
CA GLN A 46 -17.33 14.51 -4.37
C GLN A 46 -16.76 15.93 -4.39
N THR A 47 -15.43 16.06 -4.38
CA THR A 47 -14.78 17.36 -4.53
C THR A 47 -15.00 17.94 -5.94
N GLU A 48 -15.09 17.09 -6.97
CA GLU A 48 -15.52 17.51 -8.32
C GLU A 48 -16.96 18.01 -8.35
N SER A 49 -17.88 17.33 -7.64
CA SER A 49 -19.30 17.73 -7.62
C SER A 49 -19.56 19.03 -6.86
N LEU A 50 -18.70 19.39 -5.89
CA LEU A 50 -18.71 20.71 -5.24
C LEU A 50 -18.51 21.85 -6.25
N ILE A 51 -17.55 21.69 -7.17
CA ILE A 51 -17.23 22.73 -8.16
C ILE A 51 -18.28 22.78 -9.28
N SER A 52 -18.89 21.65 -9.62
CA SER A 52 -19.90 21.59 -10.70
C SER A 52 -21.32 21.96 -10.26
N GLU A 53 -21.55 22.30 -8.98
CA GLU A 53 -22.87 22.60 -8.38
C GLU A 53 -23.92 21.49 -8.58
N GLN A 54 -23.49 20.26 -8.87
CA GLN A 54 -24.40 19.18 -9.29
C GLN A 54 -25.02 18.39 -8.13
N GLU A 55 -24.51 18.52 -6.91
CA GLU A 55 -24.99 17.73 -5.75
C GLU A 55 -25.36 18.58 -4.54
N THR A 56 -26.45 18.18 -3.87
CA THR A 56 -26.94 18.81 -2.64
C THR A 56 -26.05 18.42 -1.45
N LYS A 57 -25.75 19.39 -0.56
CA LYS A 57 -24.80 19.23 0.56
C LYS A 57 -25.05 18.00 1.47
N GLU A 58 -26.28 17.48 1.51
CA GLU A 58 -26.68 16.34 2.35
C GLU A 58 -25.99 15.00 2.01
N SER A 59 -25.36 14.86 0.84
CA SER A 59 -24.68 13.61 0.41
C SER A 59 -23.14 13.66 0.50
N PHE A 60 -22.55 14.74 1.02
CA PHE A 60 -21.10 14.82 1.11
C PHE A 60 -20.52 13.94 2.21
N ASP A 61 -19.34 13.40 1.94
CA ASP A 61 -18.56 12.64 2.91
C ASP A 61 -18.13 13.54 4.06
N SER A 62 -18.03 12.98 5.27
CA SER A 62 -17.68 13.73 6.48
C SER A 62 -16.34 14.44 6.32
N PHE A 63 -15.44 13.91 5.49
CA PHE A 63 -14.16 14.52 5.16
C PHE A 63 -14.28 15.96 4.62
N ILE A 64 -15.24 16.23 3.74
CA ILE A 64 -15.41 17.57 3.15
C ILE A 64 -15.95 18.54 4.20
N ALA A 65 -16.92 18.09 5.01
CA ALA A 65 -17.45 18.89 6.12
C ALA A 65 -16.37 19.19 7.17
N ASP A 66 -15.58 18.19 7.55
CA ASP A 66 -14.46 18.34 8.49
C ASP A 66 -13.41 19.33 7.94
N ALA A 67 -13.18 19.35 6.62
CA ALA A 67 -12.29 20.30 5.97
C ALA A 67 -12.85 21.73 5.95
N GLU A 68 -14.14 21.91 5.66
CA GLU A 68 -14.83 23.20 5.74
C GLU A 68 -14.78 23.75 7.18
N ASP A 69 -15.14 22.93 8.18
CA ASP A 69 -15.16 23.31 9.60
C ASP A 69 -13.76 23.64 10.11
N ALA A 70 -12.77 22.80 9.82
CA ALA A 70 -11.38 23.05 10.23
C ALA A 70 -10.82 24.34 9.60
N TYR A 71 -11.18 24.63 8.35
CA TYR A 71 -10.79 25.86 7.66
C TYR A 71 -11.42 27.11 8.29
N GLN A 72 -12.72 27.09 8.56
CA GLN A 72 -13.42 28.22 9.18
C GLN A 72 -12.94 28.47 10.61
N ASN A 73 -12.77 27.41 11.41
CA ASN A 73 -12.25 27.51 12.78
C ASN A 73 -10.83 28.09 12.81
N SER A 74 -9.95 27.62 11.92
CA SER A 74 -8.57 28.13 11.83
C SER A 74 -8.51 29.61 11.46
N ARG A 75 -9.49 30.10 10.68
CA ARG A 75 -9.60 31.51 10.32
C ARG A 75 -10.11 32.37 11.48
N ALA A 76 -11.10 31.87 12.22
CA ALA A 76 -11.67 32.56 13.38
C ALA A 76 -10.66 32.75 14.52
N GLU A 77 -9.69 31.84 14.65
CA GLU A 77 -8.72 31.81 15.77
C GLU A 77 -7.42 32.61 15.57
N ASN A 78 -7.31 33.47 14.54
CA ASN A 78 -6.19 34.39 14.21
C ASN A 78 -5.15 33.89 13.18
N SER A 79 -5.44 34.03 11.89
CA SER A 79 -4.38 34.19 10.88
C SER A 79 -4.90 34.81 9.60
N ASP A 80 -4.29 35.92 9.17
CA ASP A 80 -4.39 36.46 7.80
C ASP A 80 -3.84 35.48 6.73
N GLN A 81 -3.33 34.31 7.14
CA GLN A 81 -2.72 33.28 6.30
C GLN A 81 -3.11 31.87 6.80
N VAL A 82 -4.34 31.43 6.58
CA VAL A 82 -4.71 30.02 6.74
C VAL A 82 -4.23 29.25 5.52
N ASN A 83 -3.40 28.23 5.72
CA ASN A 83 -2.91 27.36 4.64
C ASN A 83 -3.92 26.22 4.39
N PRO A 84 -4.75 26.26 3.32
CA PRO A 84 -5.76 25.23 3.08
C PRO A 84 -5.13 23.87 2.79
N ILE A 85 -3.96 23.85 2.13
CA ILE A 85 -3.23 22.61 1.82
C ILE A 85 -2.83 21.88 3.11
N GLY A 86 -2.37 22.62 4.12
CA GLY A 86 -1.96 22.04 5.41
C GLY A 86 -3.11 21.39 6.17
N ILE A 87 -4.30 21.99 6.12
CA ILE A 87 -5.51 21.46 6.75
C ILE A 87 -5.94 20.17 6.04
N ILE A 88 -6.02 20.20 4.71
CA ILE A 88 -6.43 19.02 3.94
C ILE A 88 -5.42 17.89 4.13
N GLU A 89 -4.11 18.18 4.13
CA GLU A 89 -3.08 17.18 4.40
C GLU A 89 -3.17 16.59 5.81
N GLY A 90 -3.46 17.42 6.82
CA GLY A 90 -3.70 16.96 8.19
C GLY A 90 -4.87 15.97 8.27
N LEU A 91 -6.03 16.35 7.73
CA LEU A 91 -7.22 15.50 7.72
C LEU A 91 -7.01 14.21 6.93
N LEU A 92 -6.38 14.30 5.75
CA LEU A 92 -6.11 13.13 4.92
C LEU A 92 -5.19 12.13 5.65
N ASN A 93 -4.20 12.63 6.41
CA ASN A 93 -3.29 11.79 7.19
C ASN A 93 -3.95 11.08 8.38
N GLU A 94 -5.01 11.67 8.94
CA GLU A 94 -5.78 11.08 10.04
C GLU A 94 -6.89 10.14 9.57
N GLU A 95 -7.26 10.24 8.29
CA GLU A 95 -8.30 9.42 7.70
C GLU A 95 -7.96 7.92 7.78
N LYS A 96 -8.95 7.13 8.19
CA LYS A 96 -8.80 5.70 8.43
C LYS A 96 -9.43 4.88 7.32
N ILE A 97 -8.79 3.78 6.97
CA ILE A 97 -9.37 2.80 6.06
C ILE A 97 -10.46 2.03 6.82
N PRO A 98 -11.72 2.03 6.33
CA PRO A 98 -12.84 1.45 7.07
C PRO A 98 -12.68 -0.06 7.37
N LEU A 99 -11.98 -0.82 6.52
CA LEU A 99 -11.80 -2.26 6.71
C LEU A 99 -10.72 -2.62 7.75
N PHE A 100 -9.70 -1.79 7.92
CA PHE A 100 -8.54 -2.12 8.76
C PHE A 100 -8.29 -1.12 9.91
N GLY A 101 -8.99 0.02 9.94
CA GLY A 101 -8.80 1.09 10.92
C GLY A 101 -7.42 1.76 10.85
N VAL A 102 -6.59 1.43 9.85
CA VAL A 102 -5.24 1.96 9.68
C VAL A 102 -5.32 3.34 9.04
N ARG A 103 -4.53 4.28 9.57
CA ARG A 103 -4.42 5.65 9.06
C ARG A 103 -3.80 5.68 7.65
N PHE A 104 -4.15 6.68 6.88
CA PHE A 104 -3.60 6.99 5.56
C PHE A 104 -2.07 6.90 5.53
N ASN A 105 -1.39 7.64 6.42
CA ASN A 105 0.06 7.79 6.37
C ASN A 105 0.76 6.43 6.55
N TRP A 106 0.27 5.61 7.48
CA TRP A 106 0.76 4.25 7.69
C TRP A 106 0.51 3.36 6.47
N THR A 107 -0.66 3.47 5.84
CA THR A 107 -0.96 2.66 4.65
C THR A 107 -0.08 3.07 3.47
N GLU A 108 0.11 4.36 3.23
CA GLU A 108 0.98 4.85 2.17
C GLU A 108 2.42 4.39 2.41
N TYR A 109 2.95 4.57 3.62
CA TYR A 109 4.28 4.13 3.99
C TYR A 109 4.47 2.63 3.79
N ILE A 110 3.57 1.79 4.30
CA ILE A 110 3.69 0.34 4.20
C ILE A 110 3.55 -0.09 2.73
N THR A 111 2.53 0.36 2.01
CA THR A 111 2.30 -0.05 0.61
C THR A 111 3.45 0.33 -0.31
N GLN A 112 4.12 1.47 -0.07
CA GLN A 112 5.29 1.89 -0.87
C GLN A 112 6.56 1.09 -0.56
N ASN A 113 6.82 0.77 0.72
CA ASN A 113 8.06 0.10 1.13
C ASN A 113 7.98 -1.43 1.08
N PHE A 114 6.79 -2.00 1.18
CA PHE A 114 6.59 -3.44 1.25
C PHE A 114 7.09 -4.24 0.04
N PRO A 115 7.03 -3.76 -1.22
CA PRO A 115 7.66 -4.47 -2.33
C PRO A 115 9.15 -4.72 -2.12
N ASN A 116 9.86 -3.73 -1.56
CA ASN A 116 11.28 -3.87 -1.24
C ASN A 116 11.50 -4.91 -0.14
N VAL A 117 10.64 -4.91 0.89
CA VAL A 117 10.69 -5.90 1.97
C VAL A 117 10.53 -7.32 1.42
N ILE A 118 9.55 -7.55 0.54
CA ILE A 118 9.36 -8.87 -0.09
C ILE A 118 10.55 -9.26 -0.96
N LEU A 119 11.10 -8.32 -1.72
CA LEU A 119 12.25 -8.58 -2.57
C LEU A 119 13.47 -8.97 -1.72
N TYR A 120 13.72 -8.27 -0.62
CA TYR A 120 14.77 -8.63 0.34
C TYR A 120 14.52 -9.97 1.02
N LEU A 121 13.28 -10.28 1.40
CA LEU A 121 12.90 -11.59 1.93
C LEU A 121 13.14 -12.71 0.91
N GLY A 122 12.85 -12.47 -0.37
CA GLY A 122 13.16 -13.40 -1.45
C GLY A 122 14.65 -13.67 -1.56
N ILE A 123 15.48 -12.62 -1.58
CA ILE A 123 16.95 -12.73 -1.61
C ILE A 123 17.47 -13.47 -0.38
N PHE A 124 16.94 -13.15 0.80
CA PHE A 124 17.29 -13.82 2.05
C PHE A 124 16.92 -15.31 2.02
N GLY A 125 15.77 -15.66 1.47
CA GLY A 125 15.37 -17.06 1.23
C GLY A 125 16.34 -17.79 0.30
N THR A 126 16.81 -17.14 -0.77
CA THR A 126 17.85 -17.69 -1.65
C THR A 126 19.14 -17.95 -0.89
N LEU A 127 19.59 -16.99 -0.06
CA LEU A 127 20.78 -17.13 0.76
C LEU A 127 20.69 -18.35 1.70
N ILE A 128 19.56 -18.50 2.40
CA ILE A 128 19.32 -19.65 3.28
C ILE A 128 19.34 -20.96 2.48
N GLY A 129 18.64 -21.02 1.35
CA GLY A 129 18.60 -22.22 0.51
C GLY A 129 19.98 -22.63 0.02
N MET A 130 20.79 -21.68 -0.43
CA MET A 130 22.19 -21.93 -0.81
C MET A 130 23.04 -22.40 0.38
N GLY A 131 22.85 -21.81 1.56
CA GLY A 131 23.54 -22.26 2.78
C GLY A 131 23.21 -23.71 3.13
N VAL A 132 21.93 -24.08 3.06
CA VAL A 132 21.48 -25.47 3.27
C VAL A 132 22.05 -26.41 2.21
N HIS A 133 22.06 -25.99 0.94
CA HIS A 133 22.64 -26.76 -0.16
C HIS A 133 24.13 -27.06 0.07
N LEU A 134 24.90 -26.04 0.44
CA LEU A 134 26.32 -26.19 0.76
C LEU A 134 26.54 -27.12 1.96
N TYR A 135 25.76 -26.95 3.03
CA TYR A 135 25.84 -27.82 4.20
C TYR A 135 25.57 -29.28 3.86
N GLN A 136 24.51 -29.55 3.08
CA GLN A 136 24.18 -30.90 2.62
C GLN A 136 25.29 -31.48 1.74
N THR A 137 25.83 -30.68 0.81
CA THR A 137 26.88 -31.12 -0.11
C THR A 137 28.16 -31.48 0.63
N LEU A 138 28.57 -30.67 1.61
CA LEU A 138 29.76 -30.93 2.43
C LEU A 138 29.59 -32.18 3.30
N ASN A 139 28.46 -32.30 4.01
CA ASN A 139 28.22 -33.42 4.92
C ASN A 139 28.02 -34.76 4.17
N ASN A 140 27.47 -34.71 2.96
CA ASN A 140 27.32 -35.89 2.10
C ASN A 140 28.66 -36.32 1.47
N SER A 141 29.53 -35.36 1.15
CA SER A 141 30.89 -35.63 0.66
C SER A 141 31.74 -36.36 1.70
N GLU A 142 31.56 -36.07 2.99
CA GLU A 142 32.28 -36.77 4.08
C GLU A 142 31.77 -38.20 4.31
N ASN A 143 30.48 -38.44 4.06
CA ASN A 143 29.83 -39.73 4.35
C ASN A 143 29.79 -40.70 3.15
N GLY A 144 30.30 -40.32 1.98
CA GLY A 144 30.32 -41.17 0.78
C GLY A 144 28.93 -41.48 0.18
N VAL A 145 27.89 -40.80 0.66
CA VAL A 145 26.51 -40.95 0.19
C VAL A 145 26.24 -39.86 -0.86
N ILE A 146 26.07 -40.26 -2.12
CA ILE A 146 25.54 -39.37 -3.16
C ILE A 146 24.03 -39.27 -2.93
N SER A 147 23.59 -38.37 -2.05
CA SER A 147 22.16 -37.99 -1.99
C SER A 147 21.99 -36.63 -2.64
N ASP A 148 20.89 -36.48 -3.39
CA ASP A 148 20.53 -35.31 -4.17
C ASP A 148 20.49 -34.05 -3.30
N GLY A 149 21.61 -33.31 -3.26
CA GLY A 149 21.71 -32.00 -2.60
C GLY A 149 20.80 -30.93 -3.23
N GLY A 150 19.94 -31.29 -4.19
CA GLY A 150 19.06 -30.39 -4.93
C GLY A 150 18.01 -29.68 -4.08
N LEU A 151 17.68 -30.21 -2.89
CA LEU A 151 16.64 -29.62 -2.02
C LEU A 151 16.94 -28.20 -1.58
N GLY A 152 18.16 -27.94 -1.07
CA GLY A 152 18.55 -26.59 -0.64
C GLY A 152 18.56 -25.59 -1.80
N LEU A 153 19.09 -26.03 -2.95
CA LEU A 153 19.19 -25.20 -4.15
C LEU A 153 17.80 -24.87 -4.72
N GLY A 154 16.95 -25.88 -4.88
CA GLY A 154 15.59 -25.73 -5.39
C GLY A 154 14.73 -24.86 -4.48
N LEU A 155 14.90 -25.00 -3.16
CA LEU A 155 14.21 -24.16 -2.19
C LEU A 155 14.64 -22.70 -2.29
N GLY A 156 15.94 -22.43 -2.28
CA GLY A 156 16.46 -21.07 -2.40
C GLY A 156 15.99 -20.40 -3.68
N PHE A 157 16.04 -21.12 -4.80
CA PHE A 157 15.55 -20.63 -6.09
C PHE A 157 14.05 -20.34 -6.07
N PHE A 158 13.24 -21.25 -5.50
CA PHE A 158 11.78 -21.08 -5.43
C PHE A 158 11.38 -19.86 -4.60
N VAL A 159 11.97 -19.69 -3.41
CA VAL A 159 11.67 -18.55 -2.52
C VAL A 159 12.12 -17.23 -3.15
N GLY A 160 13.31 -17.21 -3.75
CA GLY A 160 13.82 -16.04 -4.46
C GLY A 160 12.92 -15.63 -5.62
N LEU A 161 12.51 -16.59 -6.45
CA LEU A 161 11.63 -16.34 -7.59
C LEU A 161 10.24 -15.89 -7.14
N ALA A 162 9.67 -16.53 -6.11
CA ALA A 162 8.38 -16.14 -5.55
C ALA A 162 8.43 -14.70 -4.99
N GLY A 163 9.48 -14.34 -4.25
CA GLY A 163 9.67 -12.99 -3.73
C GLY A 163 9.81 -11.97 -4.84
N PHE A 164 10.58 -12.28 -5.88
CA PHE A 164 10.73 -11.41 -7.04
C PHE A 164 9.38 -11.18 -7.75
N ILE A 165 8.65 -12.24 -8.09
CA ILE A 165 7.36 -12.15 -8.78
C ILE A 165 6.34 -11.35 -7.94
N LEU A 166 6.20 -11.67 -6.64
CA LEU A 166 5.28 -10.93 -5.77
C LEU A 166 5.69 -9.46 -5.64
N GLY A 167 6.98 -9.17 -5.49
CA GLY A 167 7.48 -7.79 -5.46
C GLY A 167 7.09 -7.01 -6.72
N VAL A 168 7.31 -7.60 -7.90
CA VAL A 168 6.91 -7.00 -9.19
C VAL A 168 5.39 -6.79 -9.26
N ILE A 169 4.59 -7.78 -8.85
CA ILE A 169 3.13 -7.65 -8.82
C ILE A 169 2.70 -6.48 -7.95
N ILE A 170 3.22 -6.36 -6.73
CA ILE A 170 2.82 -5.26 -5.83
C ILE A 170 3.27 -3.90 -6.39
N ILE A 171 4.44 -3.80 -7.03
CA ILE A 171 4.87 -2.58 -7.72
C ILE A 171 3.88 -2.20 -8.82
N LEU A 172 3.43 -3.16 -9.63
CA LEU A 172 2.43 -2.92 -10.68
C LEU A 172 1.10 -2.45 -10.09
N PHE A 173 0.63 -3.09 -9.01
CA PHE A 173 -0.57 -2.63 -8.31
C PHE A 173 -0.40 -1.22 -7.76
N ASN A 174 0.73 -0.90 -7.12
CA ASN A 174 1.02 0.45 -6.63
C ASN A 174 1.03 1.50 -7.75
N PHE A 175 1.51 1.12 -8.93
CA PHE A 175 1.53 1.97 -10.12
C PHE A 175 0.14 2.18 -10.72
N ILE A 176 -0.65 1.12 -10.88
CA ILE A 176 -2.03 1.19 -11.41
C ILE A 176 -2.93 2.00 -10.45
N PHE A 177 -2.85 1.69 -9.15
CA PHE A 177 -3.61 2.34 -8.09
C PHE A 177 -2.78 3.49 -7.50
N ASN A 178 -2.43 4.47 -8.34
CA ASN A 178 -1.60 5.60 -7.95
C ASN A 178 -2.38 6.62 -7.10
N VAL A 179 -2.18 6.53 -5.78
CA VAL A 179 -2.74 7.43 -4.76
C VAL A 179 -2.31 8.88 -4.95
N THR A 180 -1.03 9.12 -5.26
CA THR A 180 -0.47 10.48 -5.38
C THR A 180 -1.21 11.31 -6.43
N ARG A 181 -1.62 10.67 -7.53
CA ARG A 181 -2.41 11.31 -8.57
C ARG A 181 -3.77 11.79 -8.04
N VAL A 182 -4.47 10.93 -7.28
CA VAL A 182 -5.79 11.24 -6.73
C VAL A 182 -5.69 12.31 -5.64
N LYS A 183 -4.68 12.20 -4.76
CA LYS A 183 -4.37 13.19 -3.71
C LYS A 183 -4.21 14.60 -4.30
N ARG A 184 -3.47 14.72 -5.41
CA ARG A 184 -3.32 16.00 -6.11
C ARG A 184 -4.65 16.54 -6.66
N GLY A 185 -5.49 15.67 -7.23
CA GLY A 185 -6.82 16.06 -7.71
C GLY A 185 -7.74 16.57 -6.61
N ILE A 186 -7.67 15.97 -5.41
CA ILE A 186 -8.39 16.46 -4.22
C ILE A 186 -7.87 17.84 -3.82
N TYR A 187 -6.54 18.01 -3.72
CA TYR A 187 -5.94 19.29 -3.35
C TYR A 187 -6.31 20.43 -4.29
N GLU A 188 -6.14 20.23 -5.59
CA GLU A 188 -6.43 21.27 -6.58
C GLU A 188 -7.89 21.76 -6.47
N LYS A 189 -8.84 20.86 -6.24
CA LYS A 189 -10.27 21.18 -6.22
C LYS A 189 -10.74 21.70 -4.87
N LEU A 190 -10.33 21.05 -3.78
CA LEU A 190 -10.80 21.40 -2.43
C LEU A 190 -10.18 22.72 -1.96
N VAL A 191 -8.94 23.02 -2.34
CA VAL A 191 -8.32 24.33 -2.06
C VAL A 191 -9.11 25.45 -2.72
N ILE A 192 -9.44 25.32 -4.01
CA ILE A 192 -10.25 26.31 -4.74
C ILE A 192 -11.61 26.52 -4.04
N HIS A 193 -12.25 25.42 -3.62
CA HIS A 193 -13.52 25.48 -2.90
C HIS A 193 -13.41 26.25 -1.58
N LEU A 194 -12.42 25.92 -0.73
CA LEU A 194 -12.21 26.58 0.56
C LEU A 194 -11.89 28.08 0.41
N GLU A 195 -11.07 28.44 -0.57
CA GLU A 195 -10.76 29.85 -0.89
C GLU A 195 -11.99 30.60 -1.43
N SER A 196 -12.87 29.93 -2.17
CA SER A 196 -14.12 30.53 -2.64
C SER A 196 -15.06 30.86 -1.48
N LEU A 197 -15.18 29.98 -0.47
CA LEU A 197 -15.97 30.23 0.74
C LEU A 197 -15.47 31.46 1.51
N SER A 198 -14.14 31.67 1.53
CA SER A 198 -13.54 32.84 2.14
C SER A 198 -13.89 34.14 1.41
N SER A 199 -13.99 34.09 0.09
CA SER A 199 -14.33 35.26 -0.75
C SER A 199 -15.78 35.69 -0.56
N TYR A 200 -16.71 34.74 -0.38
CA TYR A 200 -18.12 35.05 -0.10
C TYR A 200 -18.33 35.67 1.29
N SER A 201 -17.62 35.18 2.32
CA SER A 201 -17.78 35.70 3.69
C SER A 201 -17.35 37.17 3.83
N LEU A 202 -16.47 37.67 2.95
CA LEU A 202 -16.02 39.06 2.93
C LEU A 202 -16.98 40.01 2.19
N MET A 203 -17.99 39.50 1.49
CA MET A 203 -19.01 40.32 0.80
C MET A 203 -20.29 40.54 1.63
N GLU A 204 -20.46 39.80 2.74
CA GLU A 204 -21.62 39.94 3.64
C GLU A 204 -21.36 40.85 4.86
N GLU A 205 -20.12 41.32 5.07
CA GLU A 205 -19.76 42.39 6.02
C GLU A 205 -19.79 43.78 5.37
#